data_AF-A0A351Z3W5-F1
#
_entry.id   AF-A0A351Z3W5-F1
#
_cell.length_a   1.000
_cell.length_b   1.000
_cell.length_c   1.000
_cell.angle_alpha   90.00
_cell.angle_beta   90.00
_cell.angle_gamma   90.00
#
_symmetry.space_group_name_H-M   'P 1'
#
loop_
_entity.id
_entity.type
_entity.pdbx_description
1 polymer ?
#
loop_
_entity_poly.entity_id
_entity_poly.type
_entity_poly.pdbx_seq_one_letter_code
_entity_poly.pdbx_strand_id
1 'polypeptide(L)'
;MMKRTFSMGVFTVIAVLGASSLASAAEVAAAGAEVDYTKAIVVGCSIFAAALVMALGTIGTGLGMGNGLSSAANAVGRNPEAQGKILITMMVGLAMIESLAIYALVIALVVLYANPLLKVIGVS
;
A
#
# COMPACT_ATOMS: atom_id res chain seq x y z
N MET A 1 -10.99 1.02 25.30
CA MET A 1 -10.02 -0.10 25.19
C MET A 1 -9.64 -0.48 23.75
N MET A 2 -10.54 -0.39 22.74
CA MET A 2 -10.25 -0.77 21.34
C MET A 2 -9.08 -0.05 20.65
N LYS A 3 -8.79 1.22 20.99
CA LYS A 3 -7.73 2.00 20.31
C LYS A 3 -6.31 1.46 20.59
N ARG A 4 -6.07 0.91 21.79
CA ARG A 4 -4.76 0.34 22.17
C ARG A 4 -4.56 -1.06 21.57
N THR A 5 -5.61 -1.86 21.51
CA THR A 5 -5.58 -3.18 20.87
C THR A 5 -5.41 -3.10 19.36
N PHE A 6 -6.05 -2.13 18.70
CA PHE A 6 -5.85 -1.87 17.27
C PHE A 6 -4.43 -1.38 16.96
N SER A 7 -3.92 -0.43 17.75
CA SER A 7 -2.54 0.07 17.61
C SER A 7 -1.48 -1.01 17.90
N MET A 8 -1.71 -1.88 18.88
CA MET A 8 -0.82 -2.98 19.21
C MET A 8 -0.90 -4.10 18.16
N GLY A 9 -2.08 -4.36 17.59
CA GLY A 9 -2.26 -5.30 16.48
C GLY A 9 -1.51 -4.88 15.22
N VAL A 10 -1.60 -3.60 14.84
CA VAL A 10 -0.83 -3.04 13.71
C VAL A 10 0.68 -3.15 13.97
N PHE A 11 1.14 -2.84 15.18
CA PHE A 11 2.55 -2.96 15.56
C PHE A 11 3.05 -4.42 15.54
N THR A 12 2.25 -5.37 16.02
CA THR A 12 2.59 -6.79 16.00
C THR A 12 2.62 -7.35 14.58
N VAL A 13 1.70 -6.95 13.70
CA VAL A 13 1.73 -7.38 12.29
C VAL A 13 2.97 -6.84 11.57
N ILE A 14 3.35 -5.57 11.82
CA ILE A 14 4.58 -4.98 11.27
C ILE A 14 5.82 -5.73 11.81
N ALA A 15 5.86 -6.08 13.10
CA ALA A 15 6.97 -6.81 13.69
C ALA A 15 7.11 -8.23 13.14
N VAL A 16 6.01 -8.95 12.93
CA VAL A 16 6.01 -10.32 12.39
C VAL A 16 6.41 -10.34 10.91
N LEU A 17 5.91 -9.39 10.10
CA LEU A 17 6.32 -9.24 8.70
C LEU A 17 7.78 -8.78 8.55
N GLY A 18 8.28 -7.96 9.48
CA GLY A 18 9.69 -7.58 9.53
C GLY A 18 10.59 -8.77 9.86
N ALA A 19 10.22 -9.58 10.86
CA ALA A 19 11.02 -10.73 11.29
C ALA A 19 11.09 -11.85 10.24
N SER A 20 10.04 -12.06 9.44
CA SER A 20 10.05 -13.09 8.39
C SER A 20 11.01 -12.78 7.24
N SER A 21 11.26 -11.50 6.95
CA SER A 21 12.26 -11.06 5.95
C SER A 21 13.72 -11.28 6.39
N LEU A 22 13.99 -11.24 7.70
CA LEU A 22 15.30 -11.54 8.28
C LEU A 22 15.55 -13.05 8.30
N ALA A 23 14.51 -13.86 8.49
CA ALA A 23 14.62 -15.32 8.49
C ALA A 23 14.96 -15.88 7.10
N SER A 24 14.42 -15.31 6.01
CA SER A 24 14.71 -15.76 4.64
C SER A 24 16.06 -15.27 4.09
N ALA A 25 16.60 -14.17 4.64
CA ALA A 25 17.95 -13.70 4.28
C ALA A 25 19.06 -14.63 4.79
N ALA A 26 18.83 -15.34 5.91
CA ALA A 26 19.80 -16.27 6.48
C ALA A 26 19.98 -17.54 5.64
N GLU A 27 18.97 -17.97 4.89
CA GLU A 27 19.02 -19.21 4.10
C GLU A 27 19.84 -19.03 2.81
N VAL A 28 19.93 -17.80 2.27
CA VAL A 28 20.71 -17.50 1.05
C VAL A 28 22.22 -17.50 1.30
N ALA A 29 22.68 -17.29 2.55
CA ALA A 29 24.10 -17.28 2.89
C ALA A 29 24.77 -18.67 2.83
N ALA A 30 24.00 -19.75 2.74
CA ALA A 30 24.53 -21.12 2.78
C ALA A 30 24.96 -21.68 1.41
N ALA A 31 24.55 -21.06 0.29
CA ALA A 31 24.95 -21.51 -1.03
C ALA A 31 25.99 -20.53 -1.61
N GLY A 32 27.21 -21.01 -1.83
CA GLY A 32 28.33 -20.26 -2.44
C GLY A 32 28.10 -19.86 -3.90
N ALA A 33 27.04 -19.10 -4.18
CA ALA A 33 26.85 -18.33 -5.39
C ALA A 33 27.56 -16.98 -5.20
N GLU A 34 28.17 -16.43 -6.25
CA GLU A 34 28.58 -15.02 -6.27
C GLU A 34 27.35 -14.16 -5.98
N VAL A 35 27.22 -13.70 -4.73
CA VAL A 35 26.16 -12.77 -4.35
C VAL A 35 26.57 -11.41 -4.89
N ASP A 36 25.96 -11.02 -5.99
CA ASP A 36 26.07 -9.67 -6.52
C ASP A 36 25.37 -8.70 -5.55
N TYR A 37 26.12 -8.20 -4.58
CA TYR A 37 25.63 -7.33 -3.50
C TYR A 37 24.95 -6.07 -4.05
N THR A 38 25.38 -5.58 -5.22
CA THR A 38 24.75 -4.43 -5.88
C THR A 38 23.32 -4.74 -6.29
N LYS A 39 23.06 -5.92 -6.87
CA LYS A 39 21.71 -6.36 -7.22
C LYS A 39 20.84 -6.59 -5.99
N ALA A 40 21.39 -7.24 -4.96
CA ALA A 40 20.66 -7.53 -3.72
C ALA A 40 20.19 -6.25 -3.01
N ILE A 41 21.06 -5.24 -2.92
CA ILE A 41 20.73 -3.96 -2.30
C ILE A 41 19.66 -3.21 -3.12
N VAL A 42 19.82 -3.13 -4.44
CA VAL A 42 18.86 -2.42 -5.30
C VAL A 42 17.48 -3.05 -5.25
N VAL A 43 17.39 -4.39 -5.30
CA VAL A 43 16.13 -5.12 -5.17
C VAL A 43 15.53 -4.93 -3.78
N GLY A 44 16.32 -5.04 -2.72
CA GLY A 44 15.87 -4.84 -1.34
C GLY A 44 15.29 -3.44 -1.10
N CYS A 45 16.00 -2.39 -1.53
CA CYS A 45 15.52 -1.01 -1.43
C CYS A 45 14.26 -0.77 -2.28
N SER A 46 14.16 -1.40 -3.45
CA SER A 46 13.00 -1.27 -4.34
C SER A 46 11.74 -1.88 -3.73
N ILE A 47 11.85 -3.07 -3.12
CA ILE A 47 10.72 -3.72 -2.43
C ILE A 47 10.26 -2.86 -1.24
N PHE A 48 11.22 -2.33 -0.46
CA PHE A 48 10.90 -1.45 0.67
C PHE A 48 10.21 -0.16 0.21
N ALA A 49 10.71 0.47 -0.86
CA ALA A 49 10.10 1.66 -1.44
C ALA A 49 8.68 1.39 -1.95
N ALA A 50 8.44 0.25 -2.61
CA ALA A 50 7.11 -0.14 -3.08
C ALA A 50 6.12 -0.36 -1.92
N ALA A 51 6.56 -1.02 -0.84
CA ALA A 51 5.73 -1.19 0.35
C ALA A 51 5.40 0.15 1.03
N LEU A 52 6.38 1.05 1.13
CA LEU A 52 6.22 2.37 1.74
C LEU A 52 5.26 3.25 0.93
N VAL A 53 5.40 3.27 -0.41
CA VAL A 53 4.52 4.08 -1.27
C VAL A 53 3.07 3.61 -1.17
N MET A 54 2.83 2.30 -1.06
CA MET A 54 1.49 1.75 -0.85
C MET A 54 0.94 2.09 0.53
N ALA A 55 1.75 1.90 1.57
CA ALA A 55 1.34 2.17 2.94
C ALA A 55 0.96 3.64 3.13
N LEU A 56 1.77 4.58 2.62
CA LEU A 56 1.48 6.01 2.74
C LEU A 56 0.39 6.47 1.76
N GLY A 57 0.39 5.96 0.52
CA GLY A 57 -0.57 6.35 -0.52
C GLY A 57 -2.02 5.96 -0.20
N THR A 58 -2.22 4.86 0.52
CA THR A 58 -3.56 4.36 0.86
C THR A 58 -4.17 4.95 2.13
N ILE A 59 -3.36 5.57 3.01
CA ILE A 59 -3.88 6.19 4.25
C ILE A 59 -4.83 7.34 3.91
N GLY A 60 -4.42 8.23 3.00
CA GLY A 60 -5.24 9.39 2.61
C GLY A 60 -6.54 8.97 1.92
N THR A 61 -6.48 7.95 1.06
CA THR A 61 -7.67 7.45 0.35
C THR A 61 -8.62 6.74 1.31
N GLY A 62 -8.12 5.89 2.20
CA GLY A 62 -8.94 5.22 3.21
C GLY A 62 -9.69 6.19 4.12
N LEU A 63 -9.02 7.25 4.59
CA LEU A 63 -9.65 8.29 5.42
C LEU A 63 -10.68 9.11 4.63
N GLY A 64 -10.36 9.50 3.39
CA GLY A 64 -11.27 10.23 2.52
C GLY A 64 -12.54 9.45 2.21
N MET A 65 -12.39 8.18 1.84
CA MET A 65 -13.52 7.28 1.55
C MET A 65 -14.40 7.06 2.77
N GLY A 66 -13.82 6.79 3.94
CA GLY A 66 -14.58 6.58 5.17
C GLY A 66 -15.44 7.77 5.56
N ASN A 67 -14.87 8.98 5.50
CA ASN A 67 -15.59 10.23 5.81
C ASN A 67 -16.68 10.53 4.77
N GLY A 68 -16.39 10.31 3.48
CA GLY A 68 -17.36 10.47 2.40
C GLY A 68 -18.55 9.51 2.53
N LEU A 69 -18.28 8.23 2.79
CA LEU A 69 -19.32 7.21 3.01
C LEU A 69 -20.20 7.53 4.21
N SER A 70 -19.60 7.93 5.34
CA SER A 70 -20.38 8.27 6.54
C SER A 70 -21.32 9.46 6.29
N SER A 71 -20.83 10.48 5.58
CA SER A 71 -21.62 11.65 5.21
C SER A 71 -22.76 11.28 4.25
N ALA A 72 -22.48 10.45 3.24
CA ALA A 72 -23.48 9.96 2.30
C ALA A 72 -24.55 9.11 2.99
N ALA A 73 -24.16 8.19 3.88
CA ALA A 73 -25.09 7.35 4.64
C ALA A 73 -26.01 8.19 5.54
N ASN A 74 -25.47 9.19 6.24
CA ASN A 74 -26.26 10.12 7.03
C ASN A 74 -27.22 10.96 6.16
N ALA A 75 -26.78 11.40 4.99
CA ALA A 75 -27.62 12.16 4.07
C ALA A 75 -28.80 11.32 3.54
N VAL A 76 -28.56 10.05 3.20
CA VAL A 76 -29.60 9.10 2.77
C VAL A 76 -30.58 8.82 3.92
N GLY A 77 -30.09 8.59 5.14
CA GLY A 77 -30.94 8.33 6.30
C GLY A 77 -31.87 9.51 6.64
N ARG A 78 -31.45 10.75 6.38
CA ARG A 78 -32.26 11.96 6.58
C ARG A 78 -33.20 12.26 5.41
N ASN A 79 -32.81 11.90 4.20
CA ASN A 79 -33.56 12.21 2.96
C ASN A 79 -33.61 10.97 2.05
N PRO A 80 -34.44 9.96 2.37
CA PRO A 80 -34.49 8.72 1.61
C PRO A 80 -34.95 8.93 0.16
N GLU A 81 -35.79 9.93 -0.10
CA GLU A 81 -36.26 10.29 -1.44
C GLU A 81 -35.12 10.78 -2.35
N ALA A 82 -34.04 11.30 -1.78
CA ALA A 82 -32.87 11.80 -2.52
C ALA A 82 -31.77 10.75 -2.70
N GLN A 83 -31.99 9.49 -2.26
CA GLN A 83 -30.97 8.43 -2.24
C GLN A 83 -30.25 8.27 -3.59
N GLY A 84 -31.00 8.21 -4.69
CA GLY A 84 -30.42 8.02 -6.02
C GLY A 84 -29.40 9.11 -6.39
N LYS A 85 -29.73 10.39 -6.14
CA LYS A 85 -28.83 11.51 -6.41
C LYS A 85 -27.60 11.49 -5.49
N ILE A 86 -27.79 11.16 -4.21
CA ILE A 86 -26.70 11.08 -3.24
C ILE A 86 -25.70 9.98 -3.64
N LEU A 87 -26.18 8.80 -4.02
CA LEU A 87 -25.31 7.69 -4.43
C LEU A 87 -24.52 8.01 -5.69
N ILE A 88 -25.10 8.72 -6.68
CA ILE A 88 -24.36 9.13 -7.88
C ILE A 88 -23.20 10.05 -7.50
N THR A 89 -23.45 11.11 -6.73
CA THR A 89 -22.40 12.03 -6.29
C THR A 89 -21.35 11.33 -5.42
N MET A 90 -21.78 10.42 -4.54
CA MET A 90 -20.89 9.60 -3.72
C MET A 90 -19.98 8.72 -4.57
N MET A 91 -20.51 8.03 -5.57
CA MET A 91 -19.73 7.15 -6.45
C MET A 91 -18.73 7.93 -7.29
N VAL A 92 -19.10 9.11 -7.80
CA VAL A 92 -18.15 10.00 -8.50
C VAL A 92 -17.03 10.44 -7.56
N GLY A 93 -17.36 10.87 -6.33
CA GLY A 93 -16.37 11.25 -5.34
C GLY A 93 -15.42 10.09 -4.96
N LEU A 94 -15.97 8.90 -4.75
CA LEU A 94 -15.21 7.68 -4.46
C LEU A 94 -14.25 7.33 -5.60
N ALA A 95 -14.72 7.38 -6.85
CA ALA A 95 -13.89 7.12 -8.02
C ALA A 95 -12.71 8.10 -8.13
N MET A 96 -12.93 9.37 -7.81
CA MET A 96 -11.85 10.37 -7.79
C MET A 96 -10.84 10.08 -6.67
N ILE A 97 -11.29 9.67 -5.49
CA ILE A 97 -10.39 9.32 -4.37
C ILE A 97 -9.58 8.05 -4.70
N GLU A 98 -10.21 7.05 -5.30
CA GLU A 98 -9.55 5.80 -5.70
C GLU A 98 -8.42 6.01 -6.71
N SER A 99 -8.50 7.04 -7.56
CA SER A 99 -7.42 7.34 -8.52
C SER A 99 -6.06 7.52 -7.84
N LEU A 100 -6.02 8.08 -6.62
CA LEU A 100 -4.80 8.26 -5.85
C LEU A 100 -4.23 6.91 -5.34
N ALA A 101 -5.11 5.98 -4.96
CA ALA A 101 -4.71 4.64 -4.55
C ALA A 101 -4.15 3.86 -5.74
N ILE A 102 -4.78 4.01 -6.92
CA ILE A 102 -4.30 3.42 -8.16
C ILE A 102 -2.96 4.01 -8.58
N TYR A 103 -2.72 5.32 -8.40
CA TYR A 103 -1.39 5.89 -8.69
C TYR A 103 -0.30 5.29 -7.79
N ALA A 104 -0.55 5.12 -6.50
CA ALA A 104 0.38 4.44 -5.60
C ALA A 104 0.61 2.98 -6.02
N LEU A 105 -0.45 2.27 -6.39
CA LEU A 105 -0.38 0.89 -6.90
C LEU A 105 0.46 0.80 -8.16
N VAL A 106 0.23 1.68 -9.13
CA VAL A 106 0.98 1.71 -10.39
C VAL A 106 2.46 1.94 -10.14
N ILE A 107 2.83 2.90 -9.27
CA ILE A 107 4.24 3.14 -8.92
C ILE A 107 4.85 1.90 -8.26
N ALA A 108 4.15 1.25 -7.32
CA ALA A 108 4.62 0.03 -6.68
C ALA A 108 4.83 -1.11 -7.70
N LEU A 109 3.89 -1.31 -8.62
CA LEU A 109 4.00 -2.32 -9.68
C LEU A 109 5.15 -2.02 -10.64
N VAL A 110 5.39 -0.74 -10.99
CA VAL A 110 6.54 -0.34 -11.81
C VAL A 110 7.85 -0.67 -11.08
N VAL A 111 7.95 -0.36 -9.79
CA VAL A 111 9.16 -0.64 -9.01
C VAL A 111 9.40 -2.15 -8.85
N LEU A 112 8.35 -2.97 -8.78
CA LEU A 112 8.48 -4.42 -8.62
C LEU A 112 8.72 -5.17 -9.94
N TYR A 113 8.03 -4.80 -11.02
CA TYR A 113 8.01 -5.59 -12.26
C TYR A 113 8.68 -4.90 -13.45
N ALA A 114 8.83 -3.58 -13.40
CA ALA A 114 9.41 -2.78 -14.48
C ALA A 114 10.49 -1.82 -13.96
N ASN A 115 11.28 -2.29 -13.00
CA ASN A 115 12.21 -1.45 -12.25
C ASN A 115 13.24 -0.79 -13.18
N PRO A 116 13.22 0.55 -13.35
CA PRO A 116 14.13 1.23 -14.25
C PRO A 116 15.59 1.18 -13.75
N LEU A 117 15.81 0.98 -12.45
CA LEU A 117 17.14 0.98 -11.85
C LEU A 117 17.97 -0.21 -12.32
N LEU A 118 17.34 -1.34 -12.68
CA LEU A 118 18.01 -2.54 -13.18
C LEU A 118 18.75 -2.29 -14.51
N LYS A 119 18.23 -1.40 -15.36
CA LYS A 119 18.89 -1.01 -16.61
C LYS A 119 20.10 -0.11 -16.38
N VAL A 120 20.03 0.76 -15.37
CA VAL A 120 21.11 1.71 -15.05
C VAL A 120 22.32 0.99 -14.44
N ILE A 121 22.11 -0.10 -13.71
CA ILE A 121 23.18 -0.93 -13.15
C ILE A 121 23.75 -1.98 -14.13
N GLY A 122 23.33 -1.96 -15.41
CA GLY A 122 23.90 -2.83 -16.45
C GLY A 122 23.51 -4.31 -16.33
N VAL A 123 22.34 -4.61 -15.75
CA VAL A 123 21.88 -5.98 -15.46
C VAL A 123 20.88 -6.50 -16.51
N SER A 124 20.89 -5.93 -17.72
CA SER A 124 20.08 -6.39 -18.86
C SER A 124 20.89 -7.26 -19.82
#